data_AF-A0A1M6XDU6-F1
#
_entry.id   AF-A0A1M6XDU6-F1
#
_cell.length_a   1.000
_cell.length_b   1.000
_cell.length_c   1.000
_cell.angle_alpha   90.00
_cell.angle_beta   90.00
_cell.angle_gamma   90.00
#
_symmetry.space_group_name_H-M   'P 1'
#
loop_
_entity.id
_entity.type
_entity.pdbx_description
1 polymer ?
#
loop_
_entity_poly.entity_id
_entity_poly.type
_entity_poly.pdbx_seq_one_letter_code
_entity_poly.pdbx_strand_id
1 'polypeptide(L)'
;MKKILFINVMFLSVYTFSQVGINTPMPQGILHVDAKNNNSTTGSPTLEQQSDDFVVSANGNIGIGTTNPDTSAILELNVNQLADGNKKGFLAPKLSLKSRVDISTIPNPAVGLLIYNLGIEPTFTYKGYVFWNETEWRAIDGSSLAEGTIGSITCNSVTLIPSNYTTGVPYNGTMNVPYTGGNGGTYQAQTLGPINGLTASLSAGNFENGAGALSYNISGVPTVSTPNTTTFNISLGGQTCSAVIGGGDVISPGDLVYYRTIIPASVGGGGNNATTSSNWMNFYASDLPVIGGKLRLDGYFSAPVTGSGTISFNPRLVNVSDSPVRFFFSAMTTVDNFNTANIVLSANGGWVNLDNGIYNGYGENNTTSNPSAAVTSVGQANTEVVTVDLSLDDKWYRIYYYPIIDNNNTTSIADDQRKIFLSIQRLY
;
A
#
# COMPACT_ATOMS: atom_id res chain seq x y z
N MET A 1 -1.49 -3.25 112.63
CA MET A 1 -0.57 -3.94 111.70
C MET A 1 -1.28 -5.12 111.05
N LYS A 2 -1.51 -5.04 109.74
CA LYS A 2 -1.47 -6.15 108.77
C LYS A 2 -1.72 -5.53 107.37
N LYS A 3 -0.68 -5.57 106.53
CA LYS A 3 -0.73 -5.25 105.10
C LYS A 3 -1.18 -6.49 104.32
N ILE A 4 -1.43 -6.28 103.01
CA ILE A 4 -1.40 -7.22 101.86
C ILE A 4 -2.82 -7.59 101.39
N LEU A 5 -3.19 -7.52 100.09
CA LEU A 5 -2.64 -6.93 98.86
C LEU A 5 -3.78 -7.16 97.84
N PHE A 6 -4.40 -6.11 97.29
CA PHE A 6 -5.39 -6.29 96.22
C PHE A 6 -4.65 -6.29 94.88
N ILE A 7 -4.40 -7.48 94.34
CA ILE A 7 -3.98 -7.65 92.93
C ILE A 7 -5.22 -7.34 92.07
N ASN A 8 -5.17 -6.22 91.35
CA ASN A 8 -6.11 -5.88 90.29
C ASN A 8 -5.59 -6.52 89.00
N VAL A 9 -6.14 -7.67 88.61
CA VAL A 9 -5.90 -8.27 87.29
C VAL A 9 -6.77 -7.52 86.28
N MET A 10 -6.18 -6.57 85.56
CA MET A 10 -6.77 -5.93 84.40
C MET A 10 -6.77 -6.95 83.24
N PHE A 11 -7.93 -7.49 82.88
CA PHE A 11 -8.10 -8.23 81.63
C PHE A 11 -8.11 -7.22 80.47
N LEU A 12 -6.95 -6.97 79.87
CA LEU A 12 -6.85 -6.26 78.59
C LEU A 12 -7.25 -7.27 77.49
N SER A 13 -8.44 -7.11 76.91
CA SER A 13 -8.83 -7.83 75.70
C SER A 13 -8.02 -7.27 74.53
N VAL A 14 -6.91 -7.93 74.19
CA VAL A 14 -6.12 -7.59 73.01
C VAL A 14 -6.90 -8.10 71.79
N TYR A 15 -7.37 -7.19 70.94
CA TYR A 15 -7.92 -7.56 69.63
C TYR A 15 -6.78 -8.15 68.79
N THR A 16 -6.72 -9.47 68.66
CA THR A 16 -5.81 -10.13 67.72
C THR A 16 -6.46 -10.16 66.35
N PHE A 17 -5.97 -9.35 65.42
CA PHE A 17 -6.35 -9.47 64.02
C PHE A 17 -5.76 -10.78 63.47
N SER A 18 -6.61 -11.68 63.00
CA SER A 18 -6.18 -12.94 62.39
C SER A 18 -5.73 -12.66 60.96
N GLN A 19 -4.45 -12.33 60.80
CA GLN A 19 -3.76 -12.26 59.51
C GLN A 19 -2.79 -13.42 59.39
N VAL A 20 -2.70 -14.03 58.20
CA VAL A 20 -1.84 -15.18 57.95
C VAL A 20 -0.62 -14.73 57.13
N GLY A 21 0.56 -14.92 57.70
CA GLY A 21 1.84 -14.76 57.01
C GLY A 21 2.48 -16.10 56.75
N ILE A 22 2.97 -16.30 55.52
CA ILE A 22 3.88 -17.39 55.20
C ILE A 22 5.19 -16.74 54.78
N ASN A 23 6.27 -17.07 55.51
CA ASN A 23 7.61 -16.49 55.31
C ASN A 23 7.68 -14.95 55.40
N THR A 24 6.72 -14.32 56.08
CA THR A 24 6.71 -12.88 56.31
C THR A 24 6.21 -12.60 57.72
N PRO A 25 7.00 -11.95 58.59
CA PRO A 25 6.65 -11.74 59.99
C PRO A 25 5.60 -10.64 60.19
N MET A 26 5.40 -9.77 59.19
CA MET A 26 4.37 -8.74 59.19
C MET A 26 3.57 -8.78 57.88
N PRO A 27 2.52 -9.60 57.83
CA PRO A 27 1.56 -9.59 56.72
C PRO A 27 1.01 -8.19 56.44
N GLN A 28 0.94 -7.81 55.16
CA GLN A 28 0.39 -6.53 54.71
C GLN A 28 -1.09 -6.64 54.29
N GLY A 29 -1.67 -7.84 54.38
CA GLY A 29 -3.07 -8.15 54.08
C GLY A 29 -3.57 -9.31 54.93
N ILE A 30 -4.77 -9.84 54.63
CA ILE A 30 -5.35 -10.97 55.38
C ILE A 30 -4.57 -12.27 55.15
N LEU A 31 -3.97 -12.42 53.97
CA LEU A 31 -3.01 -13.46 53.62
C LEU A 31 -1.84 -12.82 52.88
N HIS A 32 -0.63 -13.10 53.34
CA HIS A 32 0.61 -12.63 52.73
C HIS A 32 1.60 -13.79 52.63
N VAL A 33 1.99 -14.16 51.41
CA VAL A 33 2.99 -15.18 51.12
C VAL A 33 4.20 -14.53 50.46
N ASP A 34 5.36 -14.66 51.10
CA ASP A 34 6.65 -14.20 50.60
C ASP A 34 7.48 -15.42 50.17
N ALA A 35 7.80 -15.53 48.88
CA ALA A 35 8.51 -16.69 48.39
C ALA A 35 9.98 -16.73 48.83
N LYS A 36 10.68 -15.59 48.94
CA LYS A 36 12.10 -15.53 49.30
C LYS A 36 12.37 -15.29 50.78
N ASN A 37 11.33 -15.06 51.60
CA ASN A 37 11.47 -14.71 53.02
C ASN A 37 12.40 -13.50 53.21
N ASN A 38 12.22 -12.50 52.36
CA ASN A 38 13.10 -11.33 52.30
C ASN A 38 12.43 -10.06 52.83
N ASN A 39 11.14 -10.12 53.19
CA ASN A 39 10.37 -8.99 53.68
C ASN A 39 10.93 -8.41 54.98
N SER A 40 10.80 -7.08 55.12
CA SER A 40 11.26 -6.38 56.32
C SER A 40 10.60 -6.93 57.58
N THR A 41 11.40 -7.12 58.64
CA THR A 41 10.90 -7.47 59.97
C THR A 41 10.33 -6.26 60.71
N THR A 42 10.58 -5.04 60.23
CA THR A 42 10.03 -3.77 60.75
C THR A 42 9.56 -2.84 59.60
N GLY A 43 8.28 -2.44 59.60
CA GLY A 43 7.66 -1.68 58.50
C GLY A 43 7.26 -2.49 57.26
N SER A 44 6.65 -1.83 56.27
CA SER A 44 6.19 -2.47 55.03
C SER A 44 7.36 -2.89 54.12
N PRO A 45 7.20 -3.96 53.31
CA PRO A 45 8.16 -4.38 52.29
C PRO A 45 8.59 -3.27 51.32
N THR A 46 9.86 -3.24 50.93
CA THR A 46 10.33 -2.40 49.81
C THR A 46 9.76 -2.88 48.48
N LEU A 47 9.78 -2.04 47.45
CA LEU A 47 9.27 -2.41 46.13
C LEU A 47 9.95 -3.68 45.57
N GLU A 48 11.26 -3.82 45.77
CA GLU A 48 12.02 -4.99 45.32
C GLU A 48 11.62 -6.26 46.07
N GLN A 49 11.38 -6.17 47.39
CA GLN A 49 10.92 -7.29 48.22
C GLN A 49 9.51 -7.76 47.78
N GLN A 50 8.62 -6.82 47.48
CA GLN A 50 7.26 -7.13 47.02
C GLN A 50 7.21 -7.92 45.71
N SER A 51 8.28 -7.91 44.91
CA SER A 51 8.31 -8.53 43.58
C SER A 51 8.08 -10.04 43.55
N ASP A 52 8.23 -10.71 44.71
CA ASP A 52 7.97 -12.14 44.89
C ASP A 52 6.86 -12.44 45.90
N ASP A 53 6.08 -11.43 46.27
CA ASP A 53 4.96 -11.54 47.19
C ASP A 53 3.64 -11.86 46.49
N PHE A 54 2.81 -12.64 47.17
CA PHE A 54 1.39 -12.84 46.90
C PHE A 54 0.58 -12.33 48.09
N VAL A 55 -0.35 -11.40 47.84
CA VAL A 55 -1.13 -10.74 48.88
C VAL A 55 -2.62 -10.80 48.57
N VAL A 56 -3.42 -11.11 49.59
CA VAL A 56 -4.87 -10.89 49.59
C VAL A 56 -5.18 -9.74 50.54
N SER A 57 -5.76 -8.67 50.02
CA SER A 57 -6.15 -7.49 50.81
C SER A 57 -7.37 -7.79 51.69
N ALA A 58 -7.64 -6.94 52.69
CA ALA A 58 -8.84 -7.06 53.52
C ALA A 58 -10.16 -6.90 52.72
N ASN A 59 -10.09 -6.29 51.54
CA ASN A 59 -11.23 -6.12 50.63
C ASN A 59 -11.34 -7.28 49.61
N GLY A 60 -10.43 -8.26 49.66
CA GLY A 60 -10.43 -9.44 48.77
C GLY A 60 -9.69 -9.26 47.45
N ASN A 61 -9.03 -8.12 47.22
CA ASN A 61 -8.17 -7.91 46.04
C ASN A 61 -6.91 -8.77 46.17
N ILE A 62 -6.45 -9.35 45.07
CA ILE A 62 -5.24 -10.15 44.98
C ILE A 62 -4.14 -9.34 44.30
N GLY A 63 -2.99 -9.22 44.94
CA GLY A 63 -1.77 -8.66 44.38
C GLY A 63 -0.71 -9.75 44.19
N ILE A 64 -0.07 -9.79 43.02
CA ILE A 64 1.16 -10.54 42.78
C ILE A 64 2.22 -9.52 42.38
N GLY A 65 3.30 -9.44 43.14
CA GLY A 65 4.33 -8.39 42.93
C GLY A 65 3.98 -7.04 43.55
N THR A 66 2.89 -6.94 44.32
CA THR A 66 2.44 -5.74 45.01
C THR A 66 1.69 -6.12 46.28
N THR A 67 1.92 -5.37 47.36
CA THR A 67 1.18 -5.51 48.62
C THR A 67 -0.08 -4.64 48.69
N ASN A 68 -0.21 -3.68 47.77
CA ASN A 68 -1.34 -2.76 47.68
C ASN A 68 -1.92 -2.79 46.26
N PRO A 69 -2.66 -3.85 45.88
CA PRO A 69 -3.33 -3.90 44.58
C PRO A 69 -4.31 -2.74 44.44
N ASP A 70 -4.47 -2.23 43.21
CA ASP A 70 -5.40 -1.14 42.91
C ASP A 70 -6.83 -1.53 43.34
N THR A 71 -7.53 -0.59 43.99
CA THR A 71 -8.87 -0.82 44.53
C THR A 71 -9.91 -1.20 43.47
N SER A 72 -9.66 -0.88 42.20
CA SER A 72 -10.51 -1.22 41.07
C SER A 72 -10.27 -2.63 40.51
N ALA A 73 -9.19 -3.32 40.91
CA ALA A 73 -8.81 -4.63 40.39
C ALA A 73 -9.04 -5.76 41.41
N ILE A 74 -9.74 -6.83 41.01
CA ILE A 74 -9.80 -8.05 41.82
C ILE A 74 -8.45 -8.80 41.81
N LEU A 75 -7.69 -8.70 40.71
CA LEU A 75 -6.34 -9.26 40.58
C LEU A 75 -5.43 -8.26 39.87
N GLU A 76 -4.27 -7.95 40.47
CA GLU A 76 -3.20 -7.17 39.86
C GLU A 76 -1.92 -8.01 39.76
N LEU A 77 -1.31 -8.01 38.56
CA LEU A 77 -0.01 -8.62 38.28
C LEU A 77 1.01 -7.50 38.06
N ASN A 78 1.77 -7.15 39.09
CA ASN A 78 2.73 -6.06 39.05
C ASN A 78 4.14 -6.57 38.80
N VAL A 79 4.80 -6.02 37.77
CA VAL A 79 6.17 -6.39 37.36
C VAL A 79 7.08 -5.16 37.26
N ASN A 80 6.63 -4.01 37.75
CA ASN A 80 7.35 -2.75 37.59
C ASN A 80 8.67 -2.75 38.36
N GLN A 81 8.70 -3.46 39.49
CA GLN A 81 9.83 -3.59 40.40
C GLN A 81 10.88 -4.60 39.90
N LEU A 82 10.54 -5.43 38.91
CA LEU A 82 11.48 -6.35 38.29
C LEU A 82 12.38 -5.60 37.29
N ALA A 83 13.68 -5.90 37.36
CA ALA A 83 14.66 -5.40 36.40
C ALA A 83 14.35 -5.84 34.96
N ASP A 84 14.84 -5.09 33.97
CA ASP A 84 14.73 -5.45 32.56
C ASP A 84 15.32 -6.84 32.30
N GLY A 85 14.64 -7.65 31.49
CA GLY A 85 14.94 -9.07 31.29
C GLY A 85 14.29 -10.03 32.30
N ASN A 86 13.80 -9.54 33.45
CA ASN A 86 13.09 -10.36 34.45
C ASN A 86 11.58 -10.11 34.51
N LYS A 87 11.07 -9.08 33.82
CA LYS A 87 9.63 -8.78 33.75
C LYS A 87 8.87 -9.97 33.12
N LYS A 88 7.66 -10.23 33.64
CA LYS A 88 6.80 -11.37 33.24
C LYS A 88 5.48 -10.86 32.65
N GLY A 89 4.75 -11.74 31.96
CA GLY A 89 3.43 -11.45 31.40
C GLY A 89 2.37 -12.47 31.83
N PHE A 90 1.11 -12.20 31.50
CA PHE A 90 0.02 -13.15 31.69
C PHE A 90 0.00 -14.19 30.56
N LEU A 91 -0.04 -15.47 30.92
CA LEU A 91 -0.19 -16.58 29.98
C LEU A 91 -1.59 -17.19 30.15
N ALA A 92 -2.53 -16.81 29.28
CA ALA A 92 -3.89 -17.34 29.34
C ALA A 92 -3.93 -18.85 29.01
N PRO A 93 -5.02 -19.56 29.39
CA PRO A 93 -5.23 -20.95 28.97
C PRO A 93 -5.15 -21.12 27.45
N LYS A 94 -4.45 -22.17 27.01
CA LYS A 94 -4.25 -22.52 25.59
C LYS A 94 -5.06 -23.77 25.25
N LEU A 95 -5.87 -23.70 24.21
CA LEU A 95 -6.68 -24.82 23.72
C LEU A 95 -6.98 -24.66 22.23
N SER A 96 -7.60 -25.67 21.64
CA SER A 96 -7.97 -25.69 20.23
C SER A 96 -9.48 -25.66 20.11
N LEU A 97 -10.01 -24.53 19.64
CA LEU A 97 -11.43 -24.38 19.33
C LEU A 97 -11.73 -25.03 17.98
N LYS A 98 -12.88 -25.69 17.86
CA LYS A 98 -13.32 -26.36 16.63
C LYS A 98 -13.99 -25.43 15.64
N SER A 99 -14.53 -24.31 16.13
CA SER A 99 -15.19 -23.26 15.34
C SER A 99 -15.33 -21.99 16.17
N ARG A 100 -15.74 -20.89 15.54
CA ARG A 100 -16.08 -19.65 16.26
C ARG A 100 -17.27 -19.80 17.20
N VAL A 101 -18.15 -20.79 17.05
CA VAL A 101 -19.30 -21.01 17.95
C VAL A 101 -19.09 -22.21 18.88
N ASP A 102 -17.83 -22.63 19.06
CA ASP A 102 -17.51 -23.83 19.84
C ASP A 102 -17.75 -23.63 21.34
N ILE A 103 -18.87 -24.18 21.80
CA ILE A 103 -19.23 -24.29 23.22
C ILE A 103 -19.00 -25.71 23.76
N SER A 104 -18.39 -26.60 22.97
CA SER A 104 -18.15 -27.99 23.37
C SER A 104 -16.80 -28.16 24.07
N THR A 105 -15.77 -27.43 23.61
CA THR A 105 -14.44 -27.44 24.22
C THR A 105 -14.46 -26.77 25.59
N ILE A 106 -15.27 -25.73 25.75
CA ILE A 106 -15.58 -25.09 27.04
C ILE A 106 -17.11 -24.99 27.15
N PRO A 107 -17.77 -25.89 27.91
CA PRO A 107 -19.21 -25.81 28.15
C PRO A 107 -19.62 -24.53 28.86
N ASN A 108 -20.68 -23.87 28.37
CA ASN A 108 -21.24 -22.63 28.93
C ASN A 108 -20.17 -21.54 29.16
N PRO A 109 -19.43 -21.13 28.13
CA PRO A 109 -18.37 -20.14 28.29
C PRO A 109 -18.95 -18.81 28.77
N ALA A 110 -18.31 -18.23 29.79
CA ALA A 110 -18.74 -16.93 30.33
C ALA A 110 -18.43 -15.80 29.34
N VAL A 111 -19.29 -14.78 29.28
CA VAL A 111 -19.03 -13.57 28.47
C VAL A 111 -17.75 -12.89 28.95
N GLY A 112 -16.85 -12.56 28.02
CA GLY A 112 -15.54 -11.99 28.31
C GLY A 112 -14.46 -13.02 28.66
N LEU A 113 -14.77 -14.33 28.65
CA LEU A 113 -13.77 -15.39 28.90
C LEU A 113 -12.67 -15.34 27.83
N LEU A 114 -11.43 -15.10 28.26
CA LEU A 114 -10.25 -14.96 27.39
C LEU A 114 -9.43 -16.26 27.36
N ILE A 115 -9.13 -16.75 26.15
CA ILE A 115 -8.26 -17.91 25.92
C ILE A 115 -7.34 -17.64 24.73
N TYR A 116 -6.29 -18.46 24.57
CA TYR A 116 -5.45 -18.47 23.38
C TYR A 116 -5.79 -19.69 22.51
N ASN A 117 -6.36 -19.45 21.32
CA ASN A 117 -6.65 -20.51 20.36
C ASN A 117 -5.37 -20.93 19.63
N LEU A 118 -5.09 -22.23 19.60
CA LEU A 118 -3.91 -22.78 18.95
C LEU A 118 -3.99 -22.80 17.41
N GLY A 119 -5.21 -22.78 16.84
CA GLY A 119 -5.44 -22.76 15.39
C GLY A 119 -5.01 -24.04 14.66
N ILE A 120 -4.99 -25.18 15.35
CA ILE A 120 -4.57 -26.48 14.80
C ILE A 120 -5.74 -27.31 14.25
N GLU A 121 -6.99 -26.87 14.46
CA GLU A 121 -8.17 -27.54 13.93
C GLU A 121 -8.31 -27.26 12.42
N PRO A 122 -8.46 -28.28 11.55
CA PRO A 122 -8.50 -28.09 10.10
C PRO A 122 -9.60 -27.14 9.60
N THR A 123 -10.72 -27.08 10.34
CA THR A 123 -11.88 -26.24 10.01
C THR A 123 -11.87 -24.89 10.72
N PHE A 124 -10.90 -24.64 11.59
CA PHE A 124 -10.79 -23.39 12.34
C PHE A 124 -9.34 -23.09 12.72
N THR A 125 -8.63 -22.46 11.78
CA THR A 125 -7.18 -22.27 11.81
C THR A 125 -6.74 -20.94 12.44
N TYR A 126 -7.67 -20.12 12.96
CA TYR A 126 -7.32 -18.85 13.58
C TYR A 126 -6.44 -19.07 14.82
N LYS A 127 -5.25 -18.47 14.84
CA LYS A 127 -4.30 -18.57 15.96
C LYS A 127 -4.17 -17.23 16.66
N GLY A 128 -4.49 -17.18 17.94
CA GLY A 128 -4.41 -15.93 18.71
C GLY A 128 -5.29 -15.91 19.95
N TYR A 129 -5.24 -14.79 20.66
CA TYR A 129 -6.14 -14.54 21.78
C TYR A 129 -7.56 -14.28 21.28
N VAL A 130 -8.53 -14.97 21.89
CA VAL A 130 -9.96 -14.82 21.60
C VAL A 130 -10.75 -14.72 22.88
N PHE A 131 -11.87 -14.01 22.82
CA PHE A 131 -12.83 -13.96 23.93
C PHE A 131 -14.22 -14.38 23.50
N TRP A 132 -14.99 -14.96 24.42
CA TRP A 132 -16.39 -15.32 24.19
C TRP A 132 -17.29 -14.09 24.35
N ASN A 133 -18.11 -13.79 23.35
CA ASN A 133 -19.00 -12.62 23.36
C ASN A 133 -20.49 -12.94 23.62
N GLU A 134 -20.80 -14.12 24.16
CA GLU A 134 -22.16 -14.71 24.29
C GLU A 134 -22.62 -15.54 23.07
N THR A 135 -22.17 -15.19 21.87
CA THR A 135 -22.62 -15.83 20.62
C THR A 135 -21.51 -16.58 19.88
N GLU A 136 -20.30 -16.03 19.89
CA GLU A 136 -19.13 -16.57 19.21
C GLU A 136 -17.83 -16.14 19.94
N TRP A 137 -16.77 -16.90 19.68
CA TRP A 137 -15.39 -16.52 19.94
C TRP A 137 -14.96 -15.47 18.92
N ARG A 138 -14.47 -14.34 19.43
CA ARG A 138 -14.00 -13.22 18.64
C ARG A 138 -12.52 -12.97 18.87
N ALA A 139 -11.85 -12.40 17.87
CA ALA A 139 -10.50 -11.89 18.05
C ALA A 139 -10.48 -10.82 19.16
N ILE A 140 -9.31 -10.58 19.74
CA ILE A 140 -9.14 -9.61 20.83
C ILE A 140 -9.52 -8.17 20.43
N ASP A 141 -9.45 -7.83 19.14
CA ASP A 141 -9.89 -6.55 18.59
C ASP A 141 -11.42 -6.45 18.38
N GLY A 142 -12.16 -7.51 18.71
CA GLY A 142 -13.62 -7.60 18.59
C GLY A 142 -14.11 -8.03 17.21
N SER A 143 -13.22 -8.28 16.25
CA SER A 143 -13.59 -8.76 14.93
C SER A 143 -14.18 -10.17 14.97
N SER A 144 -15.14 -10.42 14.08
CA SER A 144 -15.72 -11.76 13.93
C SER A 144 -14.72 -12.68 13.23
N LEU A 145 -14.70 -13.94 13.66
CA LEU A 145 -13.91 -15.01 13.04
C LEU A 145 -14.71 -15.80 12.00
N ALA A 146 -15.83 -15.24 11.53
CA ALA A 146 -16.58 -15.78 10.40
C ALA A 146 -15.78 -15.67 9.10
N GLU A 147 -15.99 -16.62 8.20
CA GLU A 147 -15.45 -16.53 6.84
C GLU A 147 -16.10 -15.36 6.10
N GLY A 148 -15.26 -14.52 5.50
CA GLY A 148 -15.70 -13.33 4.79
C GLY A 148 -16.09 -13.59 3.34
N THR A 149 -16.95 -12.73 2.81
CA THR A 149 -17.41 -12.74 1.42
C THR A 149 -17.20 -11.39 0.80
N ILE A 150 -17.00 -11.34 -0.52
CA ILE A 150 -16.92 -10.11 -1.31
C ILE A 150 -17.95 -10.15 -2.44
N GLY A 151 -18.35 -8.97 -2.92
CA GLY A 151 -19.26 -8.83 -4.07
C GLY A 151 -18.57 -9.20 -5.38
N SER A 152 -17.43 -8.59 -5.70
CA SER A 152 -16.64 -8.93 -6.90
C SER A 152 -15.18 -8.51 -6.75
N ILE A 153 -14.28 -9.23 -7.43
CA ILE A 153 -12.88 -8.83 -7.59
C ILE A 153 -12.77 -7.99 -8.87
N THR A 154 -12.15 -6.81 -8.80
CA THR A 154 -11.96 -5.92 -9.96
C THR A 154 -10.66 -6.27 -10.70
N CYS A 155 -10.65 -7.42 -11.38
CA CYS A 155 -9.45 -7.99 -12.02
C CYS A 155 -8.74 -7.04 -13.00
N ASN A 156 -9.48 -6.17 -13.68
CA ASN A 156 -8.94 -5.22 -14.65
C ASN A 156 -8.23 -4.02 -14.00
N SER A 157 -8.30 -3.92 -12.68
CA SER A 157 -7.68 -2.87 -11.85
C SER A 157 -6.54 -3.41 -10.98
N VAL A 158 -6.05 -4.61 -11.26
CA VAL A 158 -4.88 -5.17 -10.59
C VAL A 158 -3.65 -4.33 -10.94
N THR A 159 -2.87 -3.98 -9.93
CA THR A 159 -1.61 -3.24 -10.10
C THR A 159 -0.44 -4.01 -9.50
N LEU A 160 0.76 -3.75 -10.00
CA LEU A 160 2.02 -4.34 -9.53
C LEU A 160 3.01 -3.20 -9.22
N ILE A 161 3.68 -3.27 -8.07
CA ILE A 161 4.66 -2.27 -7.64
C ILE A 161 5.91 -2.99 -7.11
N PRO A 162 7.10 -2.86 -7.74
CA PRO A 162 7.36 -2.15 -9.00
C PRO A 162 6.66 -2.80 -10.20
N SER A 163 6.22 -2.02 -11.19
CA SER A 163 5.38 -2.51 -12.31
C SER A 163 6.10 -3.40 -13.32
N ASN A 164 7.43 -3.44 -13.27
CA ASN A 164 8.28 -4.16 -14.22
C ASN A 164 9.12 -5.22 -13.51
N TYR A 165 9.30 -6.35 -14.18
CA TYR A 165 10.26 -7.39 -13.79
C TYR A 165 11.10 -7.84 -14.98
N THR A 166 12.32 -8.31 -14.70
CA THR A 166 13.30 -8.70 -15.72
C THR A 166 13.69 -10.16 -15.54
N THR A 167 13.73 -10.90 -16.64
CA THR A 167 14.16 -12.31 -16.65
C THR A 167 15.53 -12.49 -15.98
N GLY A 168 15.65 -13.49 -15.12
CA GLY A 168 16.88 -13.82 -14.40
C GLY A 168 17.26 -12.89 -13.24
N VAL A 169 16.52 -11.81 -13.01
CA VAL A 169 16.79 -10.85 -11.91
C VAL A 169 15.82 -11.11 -10.75
N PRO A 170 16.29 -11.30 -9.50
CA PRO A 170 15.40 -11.42 -8.36
C PRO A 170 14.41 -10.26 -8.27
N TYR A 171 13.13 -10.58 -8.09
CA TYR A 171 12.04 -9.63 -7.99
C TYR A 171 11.38 -9.73 -6.61
N ASN A 172 11.08 -8.56 -6.03
CA ASN A 172 10.24 -8.42 -4.85
C ASN A 172 9.33 -7.22 -5.05
N GLY A 173 8.02 -7.43 -4.97
CA GLY A 173 7.03 -6.40 -5.19
C GLY A 173 5.70 -6.72 -4.53
N THR A 174 4.74 -5.83 -4.73
CA THR A 174 3.38 -5.93 -4.20
C THR A 174 2.39 -5.90 -5.36
N MET A 175 1.53 -6.89 -5.43
CA MET A 175 0.38 -6.92 -6.33
C MET A 175 -0.87 -6.54 -5.54
N ASN A 176 -1.53 -5.45 -5.92
CA ASN A 176 -2.77 -5.00 -5.30
C ASN A 176 -3.96 -5.47 -6.13
N VAL A 177 -4.91 -6.15 -5.50
CA VAL A 177 -6.08 -6.76 -6.15
C VAL A 177 -7.34 -6.18 -5.51
N PRO A 178 -7.95 -5.15 -6.12
CA PRO A 178 -9.11 -4.51 -5.53
C PRO A 178 -10.37 -5.38 -5.63
N TYR A 179 -11.29 -5.15 -4.70
CA TYR A 179 -12.59 -5.83 -4.64
C TYR A 179 -13.68 -4.87 -4.14
N THR A 180 -14.93 -5.26 -4.33
CA THR A 180 -16.12 -4.55 -3.85
C THR A 180 -16.96 -5.44 -2.93
N GLY A 181 -17.81 -4.84 -2.09
CA GLY A 181 -18.82 -5.56 -1.31
C GLY A 181 -18.29 -6.50 -0.22
N GLY A 182 -17.12 -6.23 0.35
CA GLY A 182 -16.61 -6.94 1.51
C GLY A 182 -17.49 -6.76 2.75
N ASN A 183 -17.56 -7.80 3.58
CA ASN A 183 -18.46 -7.88 4.74
C ASN A 183 -17.72 -7.88 6.10
N GLY A 184 -16.43 -7.54 6.14
CA GLY A 184 -15.65 -7.54 7.39
C GLY A 184 -15.12 -8.91 7.83
N GLY A 185 -15.54 -10.00 7.18
CA GLY A 185 -15.17 -11.36 7.58
C GLY A 185 -13.72 -11.72 7.24
N THR A 186 -13.24 -12.82 7.83
CA THR A 186 -11.86 -13.29 7.70
C THR A 186 -11.61 -13.99 6.36
N TYR A 187 -10.37 -13.90 5.86
CA TYR A 187 -9.85 -14.72 4.79
C TYR A 187 -8.53 -15.37 5.19
N GLN A 188 -8.30 -16.57 4.67
CA GLN A 188 -7.10 -17.35 4.97
C GLN A 188 -5.88 -16.85 4.17
N ALA A 189 -4.69 -17.19 4.65
CA ALA A 189 -3.47 -16.98 3.89
C ALA A 189 -3.52 -17.79 2.59
N GLN A 190 -2.95 -17.26 1.51
CA GLN A 190 -2.93 -17.91 0.20
C GLN A 190 -1.55 -17.80 -0.43
N THR A 191 -1.09 -18.88 -1.05
CA THR A 191 0.13 -18.89 -1.86
C THR A 191 -0.22 -19.41 -3.26
N LEU A 192 0.12 -18.65 -4.29
CA LEU A 192 -0.14 -18.97 -5.70
C LEU A 192 1.17 -19.05 -6.48
N GLY A 193 1.30 -20.06 -7.33
CA GLY A 193 2.48 -20.30 -8.16
C GLY A 193 3.50 -21.27 -7.53
N PRO A 194 4.75 -21.28 -8.03
CA PRO A 194 5.33 -20.28 -8.94
C PRO A 194 4.75 -20.34 -10.37
N ILE A 195 4.58 -19.18 -11.00
CA ILE A 195 4.22 -19.01 -12.42
C ILE A 195 5.25 -18.06 -13.04
N ASN A 196 5.88 -18.45 -14.14
CA ASN A 196 7.02 -17.74 -14.74
C ASN A 196 8.11 -17.39 -13.71
N GLY A 197 8.35 -18.26 -12.71
CA GLY A 197 9.34 -18.04 -11.66
C GLY A 197 8.93 -17.06 -10.55
N LEU A 198 7.69 -16.57 -10.54
CA LEU A 198 7.13 -15.67 -9.53
C LEU A 198 6.07 -16.38 -8.66
N THR A 199 6.10 -16.14 -7.36
CA THR A 199 5.13 -16.63 -6.37
C THR A 199 4.38 -15.44 -5.76
N ALA A 200 3.06 -15.54 -5.65
CA ALA A 200 2.22 -14.55 -4.99
C ALA A 200 1.75 -15.08 -3.62
N SER A 201 1.99 -14.31 -2.55
CA SER A 201 1.67 -14.69 -1.17
C SER A 201 0.80 -13.64 -0.50
N LEU A 202 -0.35 -14.03 0.03
CA LEU A 202 -1.26 -13.22 0.84
C LEU A 202 -1.28 -13.76 2.27
N SER A 203 -1.05 -12.89 3.25
CA SER A 203 -1.23 -13.22 4.66
C SER A 203 -2.72 -13.29 5.02
N ALA A 204 -3.10 -14.11 5.99
CA ALA A 204 -4.47 -14.14 6.50
C ALA A 204 -4.88 -12.76 7.06
N GLY A 205 -6.15 -12.41 6.95
CA GLY A 205 -6.66 -11.11 7.38
C GLY A 205 -8.19 -11.04 7.33
N ASN A 206 -8.72 -9.83 7.25
CA ASN A 206 -10.14 -9.55 7.15
C ASN A 206 -10.41 -8.69 5.91
N PHE A 207 -11.54 -8.92 5.26
CA PHE A 207 -12.03 -7.98 4.26
C PHE A 207 -12.44 -6.67 4.93
N GLU A 208 -12.30 -5.57 4.20
CA GLU A 208 -12.90 -4.30 4.57
C GLU A 208 -14.43 -4.36 4.42
N ASN A 209 -15.13 -3.51 5.16
CA ASN A 209 -16.57 -3.31 4.93
C ASN A 209 -16.76 -2.41 3.69
N GLY A 210 -17.28 -2.99 2.61
CA GLY A 210 -17.45 -2.29 1.32
C GLY A 210 -16.32 -2.56 0.34
N ALA A 211 -15.73 -1.52 -0.26
CA ALA A 211 -14.63 -1.68 -1.20
C ALA A 211 -13.28 -1.75 -0.48
N GLY A 212 -12.37 -2.58 -0.97
CA GLY A 212 -11.04 -2.76 -0.41
C GLY A 212 -10.08 -3.36 -1.42
N ALA A 213 -8.88 -3.74 -0.96
CA ALA A 213 -7.91 -4.43 -1.81
C ALA A 213 -7.11 -5.47 -1.05
N LEU A 214 -6.79 -6.57 -1.73
CA LEU A 214 -5.90 -7.61 -1.25
C LEU A 214 -4.47 -7.29 -1.70
N SER A 215 -3.53 -7.33 -0.76
CA SER A 215 -2.12 -7.03 -1.01
C SER A 215 -1.32 -8.33 -1.00
N TYR A 216 -0.93 -8.81 -2.19
CA TYR A 216 -0.08 -9.98 -2.36
C TYR A 216 1.38 -9.56 -2.44
N ASN A 217 2.26 -10.19 -1.66
CA ASN A 217 3.70 -10.12 -1.88
C ASN A 217 4.07 -11.00 -3.08
N ILE A 218 4.71 -10.41 -4.08
CA ILE A 218 5.22 -11.11 -5.25
C ILE A 218 6.72 -11.25 -5.11
N SER A 219 7.23 -12.47 -5.18
CA SER A 219 8.67 -12.73 -5.07
C SER A 219 9.13 -13.88 -5.97
N GLY A 220 10.40 -13.88 -6.35
CA GLY A 220 11.01 -14.96 -7.12
C GLY A 220 12.06 -14.46 -8.12
N VAL A 221 12.42 -15.33 -9.08
CA VAL A 221 13.30 -14.98 -10.20
C VAL A 221 12.50 -15.20 -11.48
N PRO A 222 12.03 -14.12 -12.15
CA PRO A 222 11.20 -14.23 -13.34
C PRO A 222 11.91 -15.00 -14.45
N THR A 223 11.16 -15.80 -15.21
CA THR A 223 11.63 -16.45 -16.45
C THR A 223 11.29 -15.64 -17.70
N VAL A 224 10.52 -14.57 -17.55
CA VAL A 224 10.11 -13.64 -18.62
C VAL A 224 10.30 -12.21 -18.15
N SER A 225 10.50 -11.27 -19.07
CA SER A 225 10.55 -9.83 -18.78
C SER A 225 9.25 -9.15 -19.19
N THR A 226 8.84 -8.12 -18.45
CA THR A 226 7.82 -7.16 -18.91
C THR A 226 8.16 -6.66 -20.32
N PRO A 227 7.21 -6.62 -21.28
CA PRO A 227 5.75 -6.69 -21.16
C PRO A 227 5.12 -8.09 -21.18
N ASN A 228 5.90 -9.18 -21.11
CA ASN A 228 5.32 -10.53 -21.03
C ASN A 228 4.59 -10.72 -19.70
N THR A 229 3.33 -11.10 -19.77
CA THR A 229 2.45 -11.15 -18.60
C THR A 229 2.56 -12.46 -17.82
N THR A 230 2.26 -12.37 -16.52
CA THR A 230 2.09 -13.51 -15.62
C THR A 230 0.70 -13.45 -15.01
N THR A 231 -0.04 -14.55 -15.02
CA THR A 231 -1.44 -14.59 -14.57
C THR A 231 -1.58 -15.49 -13.33
N PHE A 232 -2.07 -14.94 -12.22
CA PHE A 232 -2.41 -15.67 -11.01
C PHE A 232 -3.92 -15.85 -10.89
N ASN A 233 -4.38 -17.09 -10.74
CA ASN A 233 -5.80 -17.38 -10.51
C ASN A 233 -6.09 -17.29 -9.01
N ILE A 234 -6.77 -16.21 -8.62
CA ILE A 234 -7.21 -15.94 -7.26
C ILE A 234 -8.60 -16.55 -7.07
N SER A 235 -8.79 -17.24 -5.94
CA SER A 235 -10.09 -17.72 -5.46
C SER A 235 -10.20 -17.35 -3.99
N LEU A 236 -11.05 -16.38 -3.65
CA LEU A 236 -11.17 -15.84 -2.29
C LEU A 236 -12.55 -15.17 -2.10
N GLY A 237 -13.13 -15.28 -0.90
CA GLY A 237 -14.39 -14.62 -0.54
C GLY A 237 -15.59 -14.97 -1.42
N GLY A 238 -15.60 -16.21 -1.96
CA GLY A 238 -16.63 -16.71 -2.87
C GLY A 238 -16.43 -16.37 -4.35
N GLN A 239 -15.42 -15.55 -4.69
CA GLN A 239 -15.18 -15.06 -6.04
C GLN A 239 -13.87 -15.58 -6.62
N THR A 240 -13.78 -15.61 -7.96
CA THR A 240 -12.57 -16.00 -8.70
C THR A 240 -12.10 -14.89 -9.64
N CYS A 241 -10.80 -14.75 -9.81
CA CYS A 241 -10.19 -13.71 -10.65
C CYS A 241 -8.88 -14.19 -11.27
N SER A 242 -8.68 -13.94 -12.57
CA SER A 242 -7.38 -14.10 -13.23
C SER A 242 -6.62 -12.77 -13.17
N ALA A 243 -5.81 -12.58 -12.13
CA ALA A 243 -5.00 -11.38 -11.92
C ALA A 243 -3.77 -11.40 -12.83
N VAL A 244 -3.70 -10.46 -13.77
CA VAL A 244 -2.62 -10.37 -14.77
C VAL A 244 -1.65 -9.27 -14.37
N ILE A 245 -0.37 -9.61 -14.25
CA ILE A 245 0.72 -8.66 -13.97
C ILE A 245 1.81 -8.69 -15.05
N GLY A 246 2.72 -7.72 -15.02
CA GLY A 246 3.89 -7.68 -15.89
C GLY A 246 3.66 -7.16 -17.30
N GLY A 247 2.48 -6.61 -17.58
CA GLY A 247 2.19 -5.88 -18.81
C GLY A 247 2.78 -4.47 -18.87
N GLY A 248 3.55 -4.05 -17.86
CA GLY A 248 4.12 -2.70 -17.71
C GLY A 248 3.18 -1.73 -16.99
N ASP A 249 3.56 -0.45 -16.94
CA ASP A 249 2.69 0.61 -16.41
C ASP A 249 1.41 0.69 -17.25
N VAL A 250 0.32 0.18 -16.67
CA VAL A 250 -1.02 0.30 -17.25
C VAL A 250 -1.65 1.53 -16.63
N ILE A 251 -1.85 2.58 -17.44
CA ILE A 251 -2.76 3.67 -17.10
C ILE A 251 -4.14 3.02 -16.85
N SER A 252 -4.76 3.20 -15.68
CA SER A 252 -6.06 2.58 -15.38
C SER A 252 -7.19 3.32 -16.10
N PRO A 253 -8.37 2.71 -16.36
CA PRO A 253 -9.49 3.42 -16.96
C PRO A 253 -9.88 4.64 -16.11
N GLY A 254 -9.94 5.81 -16.74
CA GLY A 254 -10.19 7.10 -16.08
C GLY A 254 -8.93 7.85 -15.64
N ASP A 255 -7.79 7.17 -15.48
CA ASP A 255 -6.54 7.82 -15.08
C ASP A 255 -6.04 8.74 -16.19
N LEU A 256 -5.45 9.86 -15.76
CA LEU A 256 -4.86 10.88 -16.62
C LEU A 256 -3.41 11.11 -16.20
N VAL A 257 -2.48 10.82 -17.11
CA VAL A 257 -1.05 11.01 -16.94
C VAL A 257 -0.60 12.24 -17.70
N TYR A 258 0.30 13.02 -17.11
CA TYR A 258 0.89 14.20 -17.74
C TYR A 258 2.40 14.05 -17.85
N TYR A 259 2.97 14.58 -18.94
CA TYR A 259 4.40 14.59 -19.17
C TYR A 259 4.84 15.92 -19.76
N ARG A 260 6.10 16.32 -19.49
CA ARG A 260 6.73 17.53 -20.02
C ARG A 260 8.19 17.24 -20.32
N THR A 261 8.66 17.71 -21.47
CA THR A 261 10.09 17.81 -21.76
C THR A 261 10.46 19.16 -22.40
N ILE A 262 11.75 19.50 -22.39
CA ILE A 262 12.29 20.75 -22.93
C ILE A 262 13.42 20.43 -23.90
N ILE A 263 13.37 21.00 -25.10
CA ILE A 263 14.33 20.77 -26.18
C ILE A 263 14.71 22.12 -26.80
N PRO A 264 15.99 22.40 -27.10
CA PRO A 264 16.37 23.68 -27.71
C PRO A 264 15.64 23.93 -29.04
N ALA A 265 15.20 25.16 -29.30
CA ALA A 265 14.52 25.52 -30.55
C ALA A 265 15.44 25.46 -31.78
N SER A 266 16.76 25.45 -31.57
CA SER A 266 17.78 25.24 -32.61
C SER A 266 17.86 23.80 -33.14
N VAL A 267 17.23 22.82 -32.45
CA VAL A 267 17.20 21.43 -32.91
C VAL A 267 16.33 21.29 -34.17
N GLY A 268 16.81 20.55 -35.17
CA GLY A 268 16.10 20.27 -36.42
C GLY A 268 17.05 20.19 -37.63
N GLY A 269 16.48 20.23 -38.84
CA GLY A 269 17.25 20.15 -40.10
C GLY A 269 17.41 18.73 -40.66
N GLY A 270 16.64 17.78 -40.14
CA GLY A 270 16.62 16.40 -40.63
C GLY A 270 15.76 16.18 -41.89
N GLY A 271 15.00 17.18 -42.33
CA GLY A 271 14.06 17.06 -43.44
C GLY A 271 12.83 16.22 -43.09
N ASN A 272 12.07 15.83 -44.11
CA ASN A 272 10.87 14.99 -43.94
C ASN A 272 11.28 13.61 -43.38
N ASN A 273 10.54 13.12 -42.39
CA ASN A 273 10.77 11.82 -41.74
C ASN A 273 12.16 11.66 -41.09
N ALA A 274 12.74 12.75 -40.55
CA ALA A 274 14.11 12.82 -40.02
C ALA A 274 14.61 11.49 -39.43
N THR A 275 15.63 10.90 -40.08
CA THR A 275 16.21 9.61 -39.67
C THR A 275 17.40 9.76 -38.72
N THR A 276 17.92 10.97 -38.57
CA THR A 276 19.03 11.28 -37.66
C THR A 276 18.54 11.33 -36.21
N SER A 277 19.12 10.51 -35.33
CA SER A 277 18.69 10.37 -33.94
C SER A 277 18.71 11.68 -33.14
N SER A 278 19.67 12.57 -33.40
CA SER A 278 19.77 13.89 -32.72
C SER A 278 18.59 14.82 -33.02
N ASN A 279 17.70 14.48 -33.96
CA ASN A 279 16.50 15.25 -34.25
C ASN A 279 15.25 14.65 -33.60
N TRP A 280 15.38 13.64 -32.75
CA TRP A 280 14.24 12.98 -32.10
C TRP A 280 14.09 13.44 -30.65
N MET A 281 12.87 13.42 -30.13
CA MET A 281 12.64 13.76 -28.73
C MET A 281 13.38 12.81 -27.78
N ASN A 282 13.41 11.51 -28.08
CA ASN A 282 14.05 10.51 -27.21
C ASN A 282 15.56 10.70 -27.02
N PHE A 283 16.22 11.44 -27.91
CA PHE A 283 17.63 11.80 -27.77
C PHE A 283 17.86 12.77 -26.61
N TYR A 284 16.89 13.64 -26.34
CA TYR A 284 16.94 14.65 -25.29
C TYR A 284 16.15 14.24 -24.03
N ALA A 285 15.27 13.25 -24.15
CA ALA A 285 14.39 12.77 -23.09
C ALA A 285 14.37 11.24 -23.05
N SER A 286 15.04 10.63 -22.08
CA SER A 286 15.12 9.17 -21.94
C SER A 286 13.86 8.54 -21.33
N ASP A 287 12.97 9.35 -20.76
CA ASP A 287 11.82 8.96 -19.95
C ASP A 287 10.46 9.23 -20.63
N LEU A 288 10.45 9.30 -21.96
CA LEU A 288 9.21 9.50 -22.72
C LEU A 288 8.16 8.43 -22.40
N PRO A 289 6.87 8.80 -22.27
CA PRO A 289 5.82 7.84 -21.94
C PRO A 289 5.71 6.68 -22.93
N VAL A 290 5.51 5.47 -22.42
CA VAL A 290 5.30 4.26 -23.21
C VAL A 290 3.93 3.66 -22.90
N ILE A 291 3.02 3.67 -23.86
CA ILE A 291 1.68 3.12 -23.71
C ILE A 291 1.72 1.59 -23.85
N GLY A 292 1.16 0.91 -22.85
CA GLY A 292 1.07 -0.55 -22.82
C GLY A 292 2.43 -1.26 -22.83
N GLY A 293 3.50 -0.57 -22.43
CA GLY A 293 4.88 -1.08 -22.55
C GLY A 293 5.36 -1.30 -23.99
N LYS A 294 4.62 -0.81 -24.99
CA LYS A 294 4.80 -1.13 -26.41
C LYS A 294 5.07 0.09 -27.28
N LEU A 295 4.26 1.13 -27.16
CA LEU A 295 4.33 2.32 -28.03
C LEU A 295 4.82 3.53 -27.25
N ARG A 296 6.03 4.00 -27.56
CA ARG A 296 6.57 5.25 -27.01
C ARG A 296 5.95 6.44 -27.72
N LEU A 297 5.50 7.42 -26.93
CA LEU A 297 5.08 8.74 -27.40
C LEU A 297 6.32 9.58 -27.67
N ASP A 298 6.64 9.76 -28.95
CA ASP A 298 7.87 10.39 -29.41
C ASP A 298 7.54 11.45 -30.47
N GLY A 299 8.57 11.98 -31.13
CA GLY A 299 8.43 12.87 -32.26
C GLY A 299 9.80 13.29 -32.79
N TYR A 300 9.82 13.96 -33.94
CA TYR A 300 11.06 14.47 -34.53
C TYR A 300 10.95 15.93 -34.97
N PHE A 301 12.10 16.59 -35.06
CA PHE A 301 12.21 17.99 -35.47
C PHE A 301 12.67 18.08 -36.92
N SER A 302 11.78 18.54 -37.80
CA SER A 302 12.06 18.70 -39.24
C SER A 302 13.00 19.86 -39.52
N ALA A 303 12.87 20.96 -38.78
CA ALA A 303 13.60 22.21 -38.94
C ALA A 303 13.84 22.91 -37.58
N PRO A 304 14.89 23.74 -37.43
CA PRO A 304 14.98 24.67 -36.31
C PRO A 304 13.83 25.70 -36.36
N VAL A 305 13.46 26.26 -35.20
CA VAL A 305 12.51 27.38 -35.18
C VAL A 305 13.24 28.66 -35.58
N THR A 306 12.81 29.27 -36.68
CA THR A 306 13.41 30.52 -37.20
C THR A 306 12.37 31.62 -37.40
N GLY A 307 11.09 31.28 -37.32
CA GLY A 307 9.97 32.11 -37.76
C GLY A 307 8.66 31.85 -36.99
N SER A 308 7.78 32.85 -37.02
CA SER A 308 6.35 32.64 -36.80
C SER A 308 5.79 31.67 -37.86
N GLY A 309 4.89 30.77 -37.48
CA GLY A 309 4.30 29.77 -38.38
C GLY A 309 5.28 28.71 -38.89
N THR A 310 6.42 28.49 -38.23
CA THR A 310 7.39 27.44 -38.65
C THR A 310 6.83 26.03 -38.39
N ILE A 311 6.79 25.17 -39.40
CA ILE A 311 6.54 23.72 -39.23
C ILE A 311 7.85 23.05 -38.82
N SER A 312 7.97 22.69 -37.54
CA SER A 312 9.26 22.29 -36.96
C SER A 312 9.23 20.99 -36.16
N PHE A 313 8.06 20.42 -35.90
CA PHE A 313 7.90 19.23 -35.06
C PHE A 313 6.87 18.28 -35.66
N ASN A 314 7.08 16.97 -35.55
CA ASN A 314 6.13 15.97 -36.01
C ASN A 314 6.00 14.84 -34.96
N PRO A 315 4.83 14.69 -34.31
CA PRO A 315 4.60 13.66 -33.31
C PRO A 315 4.55 12.26 -33.94
N ARG A 316 5.05 11.26 -33.21
CA ARG A 316 5.12 9.89 -33.72
C ARG A 316 4.94 8.85 -32.62
N LEU A 317 4.48 7.67 -33.03
CA LEU A 317 4.50 6.47 -32.19
C LEU A 317 5.66 5.58 -32.62
N VAL A 318 6.41 5.06 -31.64
CA VAL A 318 7.54 4.14 -31.88
C VAL A 318 7.32 2.84 -31.12
N ASN A 319 7.36 1.71 -31.81
CA ASN A 319 7.36 0.39 -31.18
C ASN A 319 8.72 0.15 -30.50
N VAL A 320 8.71 0.08 -29.17
CA VAL A 320 9.90 -0.17 -28.35
C VAL A 320 9.98 -1.60 -27.83
N SER A 321 8.98 -2.42 -28.14
CA SER A 321 8.97 -3.83 -27.73
C SER A 321 9.79 -4.71 -28.68
N ASP A 322 10.14 -5.89 -28.20
CA ASP A 322 10.86 -6.94 -28.94
C ASP A 322 9.99 -7.68 -29.97
N SER A 323 8.71 -7.31 -30.08
CA SER A 323 7.71 -8.00 -30.89
C SER A 323 6.96 -7.02 -31.81
N PRO A 324 6.40 -7.46 -32.95
CA PRO A 324 5.53 -6.61 -33.76
C PRO A 324 4.30 -6.16 -32.97
N VAL A 325 3.92 -4.88 -33.11
CA VAL A 325 2.80 -4.29 -32.38
C VAL A 325 1.71 -3.85 -33.34
N ARG A 326 0.50 -4.37 -33.13
CA ARG A 326 -0.70 -4.03 -33.91
C ARG A 326 -1.56 -3.02 -33.15
N PHE A 327 -2.04 -1.98 -33.84
CA PHE A 327 -2.91 -0.96 -33.26
C PHE A 327 -3.68 -0.18 -34.34
N PHE A 328 -4.56 0.71 -33.88
CA PHE A 328 -5.37 1.61 -34.69
C PHE A 328 -5.26 3.02 -34.11
N PHE A 329 -5.27 4.06 -34.93
CA PHE A 329 -5.33 5.42 -34.42
C PHE A 329 -6.10 6.38 -35.33
N SER A 330 -6.64 7.42 -34.70
CA SER A 330 -7.13 8.63 -35.36
C SER A 330 -6.52 9.83 -34.66
N ALA A 331 -5.80 10.64 -35.42
CA ALA A 331 -5.19 11.88 -34.98
C ALA A 331 -5.92 13.06 -35.64
N MET A 332 -6.31 14.04 -34.82
CA MET A 332 -6.87 15.30 -35.26
C MET A 332 -5.95 16.41 -34.81
N THR A 333 -5.58 17.28 -35.74
CA THR A 333 -4.86 18.50 -35.41
C THR A 333 -5.79 19.70 -35.56
N THR A 334 -5.30 20.88 -35.23
CA THR A 334 -6.02 22.13 -35.51
C THR A 334 -6.10 22.48 -37.00
N VAL A 335 -5.40 21.76 -37.87
CA VAL A 335 -5.30 22.03 -39.32
C VAL A 335 -5.74 20.84 -40.16
N ASP A 336 -5.28 19.64 -39.82
CA ASP A 336 -5.38 18.41 -40.60
C ASP A 336 -5.98 17.24 -39.80
N ASN A 337 -6.31 16.16 -40.50
CA ASN A 337 -6.71 14.89 -39.89
C ASN A 337 -5.91 13.71 -40.47
N PHE A 338 -5.39 12.86 -39.60
CA PHE A 338 -4.63 11.66 -39.97
C PHE A 338 -5.24 10.44 -39.31
N ASN A 339 -5.52 9.39 -40.07
CA ASN A 339 -6.08 8.19 -39.50
C ASN A 339 -5.61 6.98 -40.28
N THR A 340 -5.59 5.84 -39.59
CA THR A 340 -5.20 4.58 -40.17
C THR A 340 -5.64 3.45 -39.25
N ALA A 341 -5.92 2.30 -39.85
CA ALA A 341 -6.45 1.15 -39.17
C ALA A 341 -5.54 -0.05 -39.43
N ASN A 342 -5.45 -0.93 -38.43
CA ASN A 342 -4.75 -2.20 -38.53
C ASN A 342 -3.27 -2.05 -38.95
N ILE A 343 -2.57 -1.08 -38.36
CA ILE A 343 -1.12 -0.96 -38.53
C ILE A 343 -0.44 -2.05 -37.71
N VAL A 344 0.61 -2.63 -38.28
CA VAL A 344 1.59 -3.47 -37.57
C VAL A 344 2.97 -2.83 -37.70
N LEU A 345 3.51 -2.32 -36.60
CA LEU A 345 4.88 -1.82 -36.56
C LEU A 345 5.84 -2.97 -36.24
N SER A 346 6.97 -3.03 -36.95
CA SER A 346 8.04 -3.98 -36.65
C SER A 346 8.57 -3.80 -35.23
N ALA A 347 9.05 -4.88 -34.63
CA ALA A 347 9.77 -4.84 -33.36
C ALA A 347 10.97 -3.87 -33.41
N ASN A 348 11.43 -3.43 -32.24
CA ASN A 348 12.69 -2.71 -32.06
C ASN A 348 12.85 -1.45 -32.93
N GLY A 349 11.85 -0.56 -32.93
CA GLY A 349 11.97 0.79 -33.50
C GLY A 349 11.11 1.09 -34.72
N GLY A 350 10.21 0.18 -35.13
CA GLY A 350 9.19 0.52 -36.14
C GLY A 350 8.36 1.73 -35.69
N TRP A 351 7.98 2.62 -36.59
CA TRP A 351 7.32 3.89 -36.25
C TRP A 351 6.23 4.30 -37.23
N VAL A 352 5.33 5.16 -36.78
CA VAL A 352 4.35 5.87 -37.62
C VAL A 352 4.25 7.33 -37.18
N ASN A 353 4.19 8.25 -38.14
CA ASN A 353 3.92 9.66 -37.85
C ASN A 353 2.42 9.85 -37.64
N LEU A 354 2.09 10.75 -36.71
CA LEU A 354 0.71 11.08 -36.39
C LEU A 354 0.24 12.32 -37.16
N ASP A 355 1.14 12.94 -37.90
CA ASP A 355 0.92 14.16 -38.65
C ASP A 355 1.96 14.30 -39.80
N ASN A 356 1.80 15.28 -40.70
CA ASN A 356 2.78 15.58 -41.77
C ASN A 356 3.81 16.67 -41.37
N GLY A 357 3.61 17.31 -40.21
CA GLY A 357 4.46 18.32 -39.59
C GLY A 357 3.60 19.42 -39.00
N ILE A 358 3.69 19.62 -37.69
CA ILE A 358 2.88 20.61 -36.99
C ILE A 358 3.52 21.99 -36.90
N TYR A 359 2.69 23.03 -36.99
CA TYR A 359 3.08 24.42 -36.76
C TYR A 359 3.56 24.61 -35.32
N ASN A 360 4.85 24.85 -35.15
CA ASN A 360 5.52 24.99 -33.87
C ASN A 360 6.60 26.09 -33.96
N GLY A 361 6.13 27.33 -34.10
CA GLY A 361 6.94 28.55 -34.17
C GLY A 361 6.80 29.43 -32.91
N TYR A 362 7.63 30.48 -32.78
CA TYR A 362 7.64 31.40 -31.63
C TYR A 362 6.45 32.38 -31.55
N GLY A 363 5.44 32.19 -32.39
CA GLY A 363 4.25 33.03 -32.41
C GLY A 363 4.58 34.52 -32.67
N GLU A 364 3.99 35.39 -31.85
CA GLU A 364 4.21 36.85 -31.87
C GLU A 364 5.58 37.28 -31.33
N ASN A 365 6.33 36.40 -30.66
CA ASN A 365 7.65 36.66 -30.08
C ASN A 365 7.74 37.94 -29.18
N ASN A 366 6.68 38.23 -28.43
CA ASN A 366 6.66 39.36 -27.50
C ASN A 366 7.55 39.10 -26.27
N THR A 367 8.01 40.19 -25.64
CA THR A 367 8.66 40.15 -24.31
C THR A 367 7.87 41.02 -23.34
N THR A 368 8.12 40.89 -22.04
CA THR A 368 7.55 41.75 -20.99
C THR A 368 7.99 43.21 -21.12
N SER A 369 9.10 43.47 -21.82
CA SER A 369 9.58 44.82 -22.15
C SER A 369 9.04 45.36 -23.48
N ASN A 370 8.50 44.50 -24.34
CA ASN A 370 7.87 44.88 -25.60
C ASN A 370 6.59 44.03 -25.85
N PRO A 371 5.51 44.28 -25.08
CA PRO A 371 4.27 43.55 -25.23
C PRO A 371 3.49 44.04 -26.45
N SER A 372 2.73 43.14 -27.08
CA SER A 372 1.71 43.53 -28.05
C SER A 372 0.60 44.34 -27.36
N ALA A 373 0.29 45.52 -27.90
CA ALA A 373 -0.76 46.39 -27.37
C ALA A 373 -2.17 45.78 -27.51
N ALA A 374 -2.41 45.04 -28.60
CA ALA A 374 -3.59 44.22 -28.83
C ALA A 374 -3.28 43.11 -29.85
N VAL A 375 -3.76 41.89 -29.63
CA VAL A 375 -3.66 40.77 -30.58
C VAL A 375 -5.01 40.63 -31.27
N THR A 376 -5.12 41.18 -32.49
CA THR A 376 -6.40 41.23 -33.24
C THR A 376 -6.44 40.27 -34.43
N SER A 377 -5.29 39.77 -34.87
CA SER A 377 -5.14 38.77 -35.93
C SER A 377 -4.66 37.44 -35.36
N VAL A 378 -5.57 36.69 -34.74
CA VAL A 378 -5.33 35.28 -34.35
C VAL A 378 -5.34 34.40 -35.60
N GLY A 379 -4.37 33.49 -35.78
CA GLY A 379 -4.34 32.61 -36.96
C GLY A 379 -3.00 32.43 -37.68
N GLN A 380 -2.19 33.48 -37.77
CA GLN A 380 -0.99 33.51 -38.63
C GLN A 380 0.30 33.04 -37.95
N ALA A 381 0.26 32.96 -36.61
CA ALA A 381 1.40 32.68 -35.74
C ALA A 381 1.13 31.46 -34.84
N ASN A 382 0.30 30.54 -35.33
CA ASN A 382 -0.34 29.54 -34.49
C ASN A 382 0.60 28.39 -34.11
N THR A 383 0.35 27.88 -32.91
CA THR A 383 0.83 26.57 -32.46
C THR A 383 -0.26 25.56 -32.75
N GLU A 384 0.08 24.53 -33.51
CA GLU A 384 -0.79 23.41 -33.77
C GLU A 384 -0.65 22.35 -32.67
N VAL A 385 -1.77 21.74 -32.33
CA VAL A 385 -1.85 20.67 -31.33
C VAL A 385 -2.41 19.42 -31.97
N VAL A 386 -2.05 18.26 -31.43
CA VAL A 386 -2.56 16.98 -31.93
C VAL A 386 -3.29 16.25 -30.82
N THR A 387 -4.52 15.82 -31.10
CA THR A 387 -5.28 14.88 -30.28
C THR A 387 -5.29 13.53 -30.98
N VAL A 388 -4.90 12.46 -30.30
CA VAL A 388 -4.87 11.11 -30.85
C VAL A 388 -5.76 10.20 -30.03
N ASP A 389 -6.73 9.57 -30.68
CA ASP A 389 -7.44 8.41 -30.15
C ASP A 389 -6.72 7.14 -30.65
N LEU A 390 -6.21 6.35 -29.71
CA LEU A 390 -5.38 5.17 -29.96
C LEU A 390 -6.07 3.92 -29.37
N SER A 391 -6.21 2.87 -30.19
CA SER A 391 -6.64 1.55 -29.74
C SER A 391 -5.46 0.58 -29.76
N LEU A 392 -5.06 0.09 -28.59
CA LEU A 392 -3.95 -0.84 -28.39
C LEU A 392 -4.34 -1.92 -27.38
N ASP A 393 -4.20 -3.20 -27.75
CA ASP A 393 -4.52 -4.36 -26.89
C ASP A 393 -5.92 -4.28 -26.22
N ASP A 394 -6.95 -3.98 -27.02
CA ASP A 394 -8.34 -3.78 -26.58
C ASP A 394 -8.55 -2.67 -25.53
N LYS A 395 -7.61 -1.71 -25.47
CA LYS A 395 -7.71 -0.50 -24.64
C LYS A 395 -7.79 0.73 -25.52
N TRP A 396 -8.57 1.71 -25.07
CA TRP A 396 -8.70 3.00 -25.74
C TRP A 396 -8.00 4.08 -24.94
N TYR A 397 -7.08 4.79 -25.59
CA TYR A 397 -6.36 5.92 -25.05
C TYR A 397 -6.68 7.19 -25.82
N ARG A 398 -6.72 8.32 -25.11
CA ARG A 398 -6.68 9.65 -25.70
C ARG A 398 -5.40 10.36 -25.29
N ILE A 399 -4.67 10.83 -26.28
CA ILE A 399 -3.35 11.45 -26.12
C ILE A 399 -3.42 12.87 -26.67
N TYR A 400 -2.84 13.83 -25.96
CA TYR A 400 -2.65 15.18 -26.48
C TYR A 400 -1.15 15.48 -26.59
N TYR A 401 -0.73 16.01 -27.75
CA TYR A 401 0.55 16.66 -27.92
C TYR A 401 0.33 18.17 -27.98
N TYR A 402 0.91 18.89 -27.02
CA TYR A 402 0.90 20.34 -26.98
C TYR A 402 2.33 20.87 -26.89
N PRO A 403 2.98 21.13 -28.05
CA PRO A 403 4.24 21.84 -28.04
C PRO A 403 4.00 23.34 -27.86
N ILE A 404 4.91 24.05 -27.22
CA ILE A 404 4.98 25.51 -27.23
C ILE A 404 6.43 25.94 -27.42
N ILE A 405 6.63 27.14 -27.95
CA ILE A 405 7.93 27.80 -27.98
C ILE A 405 7.95 28.88 -26.91
N ASP A 406 8.95 28.82 -26.04
CA ASP A 406 9.24 29.84 -25.04
C ASP A 406 10.48 30.61 -25.50
N ASN A 407 10.34 31.91 -25.76
CA ASN A 407 11.45 32.79 -26.12
C ASN A 407 12.27 33.24 -24.91
N ASN A 408 12.02 32.67 -23.72
CA ASN A 408 12.65 33.02 -22.45
C ASN A 408 12.60 34.51 -22.14
N ASN A 409 11.58 35.20 -22.66
CA ASN A 409 11.41 36.64 -22.54
C ASN A 409 12.55 37.46 -23.18
N THR A 410 13.16 36.93 -24.24
CA THR A 410 14.18 37.61 -25.05
C THR A 410 13.74 37.73 -26.50
N THR A 411 14.45 38.55 -27.28
CA THR A 411 14.26 38.66 -28.74
C THR A 411 15.25 37.81 -29.53
N SER A 412 16.11 37.07 -28.83
CA SER A 412 17.13 36.21 -29.43
C SER A 412 16.54 34.82 -29.66
N ILE A 413 16.70 34.28 -30.87
CA ILE A 413 16.27 32.89 -31.16
C ILE A 413 17.24 31.83 -30.62
N ALA A 414 18.40 32.24 -30.09
CA ALA A 414 19.46 31.32 -29.71
C ALA A 414 19.15 30.56 -28.40
N ASP A 415 18.34 31.18 -27.54
CA ASP A 415 17.91 30.66 -26.24
C ASP A 415 16.45 30.19 -26.24
N ASP A 416 15.74 30.28 -27.36
CA ASP A 416 14.38 29.76 -27.51
C ASP A 416 14.33 28.26 -27.15
N GLN A 417 13.26 27.88 -26.44
CA GLN A 417 13.04 26.51 -25.99
C GLN A 417 11.71 25.97 -26.52
N ARG A 418 11.73 24.72 -27.00
CA ARG A 418 10.51 23.93 -27.21
C ARG A 418 10.13 23.25 -25.91
N LYS A 419 8.95 23.53 -25.39
CA LYS A 419 8.36 22.77 -24.29
C LYS A 419 7.27 21.88 -24.86
N ILE A 420 7.41 20.57 -24.70
CA ILE A 420 6.44 19.60 -25.23
C ILE A 420 5.70 18.99 -24.06
N PHE A 421 4.40 19.24 -24.02
CA PHE A 421 3.50 18.68 -23.02
C PHE A 421 2.71 17.53 -23.63
N LEU A 422 2.59 16.43 -22.89
CA LEU A 422 1.71 15.32 -23.22
C LEU A 422 0.68 15.13 -22.12
N SER A 423 -0.54 14.78 -22.50
CA SER A 423 -1.51 14.17 -21.59
C SER A 423 -2.02 12.87 -22.18
N ILE A 424 -2.22 11.86 -21.32
CA ILE A 424 -2.61 10.51 -21.73
C ILE A 424 -3.71 10.04 -20.80
N GLN A 425 -4.90 9.87 -21.35
CA GLN A 425 -6.05 9.32 -20.65
C GLN A 425 -6.32 7.91 -21.14
N ARG A 426 -6.58 6.96 -20.25
CA ARG A 426 -7.22 5.71 -20.66
C ARG A 426 -8.73 5.86 -20.53
N LEU A 427 -9.44 5.68 -21.65
CA LEU A 427 -10.89 5.81 -21.75
C LEU A 427 -11.61 4.45 -21.65
N TYR A 428 -10.91 3.34 -21.90
CA TYR A 428 -11.40 1.96 -21.74
C TYR A 428 -10.27 0.98 -21.37
#